data_AF-A0AA97B2J5-F1
#
_entry.id   AF-A0AA97B2J5-F1
#
_cell.length_a   1.000
_cell.length_b   1.000
_cell.length_c   1.000
_cell.angle_alpha   90.00
_cell.angle_beta   90.00
_cell.angle_gamma   90.00
#
_symmetry.space_group_name_H-M   'P 1'
#
loop_
_entity.id
_entity.type
_entity.pdbx_description
1 polymer ?
#
loop_
_entity_poly.entity_id
_entity_poly.type
_entity_poly.pdbx_seq_one_letter_code
_entity_poly.pdbx_strand_id
1 'polypeptide(L)'
;MGQLLRERHGAATYNVGFTTYTGVVIAAHEWDEPGLRRRIQPAMSGSYERLFHDVGMPAFLLRMAELGEAAGGLHERRLERAIGVVYAPRTERWSHYFHANLPAQFDAVLHYDETRALRPLDSDAGHGEEDAPDTYPFGL
;
A
#
# COMPACT_ATOMS: atom_id res chain seq x y z
N MET A 1 -5.17 5.73 -13.91
CA MET A 1 -5.30 7.20 -14.10
C MET A 1 -3.95 7.90 -14.28
N GLY A 2 -2.98 7.71 -13.37
CA GLY A 2 -1.66 8.36 -13.48
C GLY A 2 -0.94 8.09 -14.81
N GLN A 3 -1.00 6.85 -15.31
CA GLN A 3 -0.45 6.50 -16.64
C GLN A 3 -1.10 7.30 -17.77
N LEU A 4 -2.44 7.39 -17.82
CA LEU A 4 -3.14 8.13 -18.87
C LEU A 4 -2.81 9.63 -18.84
N LEU A 5 -2.68 10.22 -17.64
CA LEU A 5 -2.24 11.61 -17.50
C LEU A 5 -0.81 11.78 -18.01
N ARG A 6 0.10 10.86 -17.67
CA ARG A 6 1.48 10.86 -18.18
C ARG A 6 1.52 10.76 -19.70
N GLU A 7 0.74 9.87 -20.29
CA GLU A 7 0.67 9.70 -21.76
C GLU A 7 0.16 10.96 -22.46
N ARG A 8 -0.81 11.66 -21.86
CA ARG A 8 -1.40 12.87 -22.45
C ARG A 8 -0.54 14.13 -22.22
N HIS A 9 0.08 14.27 -21.05
CA HIS A 9 0.69 15.52 -20.59
C HIS A 9 2.21 15.44 -20.34
N GLY A 10 2.82 14.26 -20.51
CA GLY A 10 4.27 14.06 -20.44
C GLY A 10 4.88 14.58 -19.15
N ALA A 11 5.89 15.44 -19.27
CA ALA A 11 6.63 16.02 -18.15
C ALA A 11 5.80 16.98 -17.27
N ALA A 12 4.61 17.41 -17.71
CA ALA A 12 3.71 18.22 -16.89
C ALA A 12 2.90 17.38 -15.88
N THR A 13 3.02 16.05 -15.91
CA THR A 13 2.48 15.15 -14.88
C THR A 13 3.55 14.84 -13.85
N TYR A 14 3.15 14.68 -12.58
CA TYR A 14 4.03 14.18 -11.52
C TYR A 14 3.26 13.18 -10.66
N ASN A 15 3.67 11.92 -10.68
CA ASN A 15 3.07 10.80 -9.98
C ASN A 15 3.81 10.58 -8.66
N VAL A 16 3.09 10.75 -7.55
CA VAL A 16 3.60 10.47 -6.21
C VAL A 16 2.92 9.21 -5.66
N GLY A 17 3.72 8.21 -5.33
CA GLY A 17 3.27 6.98 -4.69
C GLY A 17 3.42 7.03 -3.17
N PHE A 18 2.62 6.23 -2.48
CA PHE A 18 2.70 6.04 -1.04
C PHE A 18 2.86 4.56 -0.75
N THR A 19 3.80 4.21 0.12
CA THR A 19 4.06 2.82 0.51
C THR A 19 4.13 2.70 2.02
N THR A 20 3.79 1.52 2.54
CA THR A 20 3.88 1.21 3.96
C THR A 20 4.18 -0.26 4.19
N TYR A 21 4.95 -0.58 5.23
CA TYR A 21 5.29 -1.96 5.55
C TYR A 21 4.18 -2.64 6.36
N THR A 22 3.61 -1.96 7.36
CA THR A 22 2.48 -2.44 8.17
C THR A 22 1.69 -1.26 8.74
N GLY A 23 0.65 -1.54 9.53
CA GLY A 23 -0.14 -0.50 10.17
C GLY A 23 -1.61 -0.85 10.23
N VAL A 24 -2.44 0.18 10.20
CA VAL A 24 -3.91 0.06 10.20
C VAL A 24 -4.49 0.96 9.11
N VAL A 25 -5.43 0.42 8.35
CA VAL A 25 -6.18 1.14 7.32
C VAL A 25 -7.67 1.17 7.67
N ILE A 26 -8.41 2.11 7.09
CA ILE A 26 -9.88 1.99 7.00
C ILE A 26 -10.21 1.36 5.65
N ALA A 27 -10.72 0.13 5.67
CA ALA A 27 -11.13 -0.59 4.46
C ALA A 27 -12.30 -1.54 4.78
N ALA A 28 -13.16 -1.76 3.79
CA ALA A 28 -14.27 -2.69 3.88
C ALA A 28 -13.83 -4.15 3.63
N HIS A 29 -14.71 -5.11 3.94
CA HIS A 29 -14.51 -6.51 3.57
C HIS A 29 -14.89 -6.74 2.11
N GLU A 30 -16.02 -6.18 1.65
CA GLU A 30 -16.42 -6.14 0.24
C GLU A 30 -16.78 -4.72 -0.23
N TRP A 31 -17.05 -4.60 -1.53
CA TRP A 31 -17.56 -3.35 -2.09
C TRP A 31 -18.93 -3.02 -1.49
N ASP A 32 -19.21 -1.72 -1.37
CA ASP A 32 -20.46 -1.18 -0.81
C ASP A 32 -20.73 -1.53 0.67
N GLU A 33 -19.75 -2.11 1.38
CA GLU A 33 -19.80 -2.32 2.83
C GLU A 33 -19.13 -1.17 3.60
N PRO A 34 -19.48 -0.99 4.90
CA PRO A 34 -18.81 -0.01 5.74
C PRO A 34 -17.31 -0.25 5.87
N GLY A 35 -16.53 0.83 5.82
CA GLY A 35 -15.10 0.76 6.13
C GLY A 35 -14.87 0.44 7.61
N LEU A 36 -13.99 -0.52 7.87
CA LEU A 36 -13.59 -0.95 9.21
C LEU A 36 -12.11 -0.64 9.43
N ARG A 37 -11.70 -0.51 10.69
CA ARG A 37 -10.27 -0.50 11.03
C ARG A 37 -9.72 -1.89 10.84
N ARG A 38 -8.73 -2.02 9.96
CA ARG A 38 -8.13 -3.31 9.62
C ARG A 38 -6.62 -3.25 9.71
N ARG A 39 -6.04 -4.23 10.40
CA ARG A 39 -4.60 -4.35 10.50
C ARG A 39 -3.99 -4.84 9.19
N ILE A 40 -3.04 -4.07 8.67
CA ILE A 40 -2.27 -4.42 7.48
C ILE A 40 -1.21 -5.45 7.89
N GLN A 41 -1.20 -6.61 7.22
CA GLN A 41 -0.17 -7.63 7.43
C GLN A 41 1.23 -7.05 7.13
N PRO A 42 2.29 -7.51 7.80
CA PRO A 42 3.66 -7.14 7.41
C PRO A 42 3.89 -7.45 5.92
N ALA A 43 4.53 -6.52 5.21
CA ALA A 43 4.68 -6.68 3.77
C ALA A 43 5.46 -7.94 3.40
N MET A 44 5.04 -8.58 2.30
CA MET A 44 5.61 -9.84 1.85
C MET A 44 7.08 -9.71 1.46
N SER A 45 7.84 -10.79 1.63
CA SER A 45 9.21 -10.88 1.12
C SER A 45 9.24 -10.67 -0.40
N GLY A 46 10.29 -9.99 -0.88
CA GLY A 46 10.43 -9.65 -2.30
C GLY A 46 9.53 -8.49 -2.77
N SER A 47 8.84 -7.80 -1.85
CA SER A 47 8.10 -6.57 -2.14
C SER A 47 8.95 -5.31 -1.97
N TYR A 48 8.55 -4.21 -2.63
CA TYR A 48 9.16 -2.90 -2.39
C TYR A 48 8.96 -2.43 -0.96
N GLU A 49 7.78 -2.65 -0.38
CA GLU A 49 7.49 -2.26 1.00
C GLU A 49 8.41 -2.99 1.99
N ARG A 50 8.73 -4.26 1.75
CA ARG A 50 9.71 -4.99 2.56
C ARG A 50 11.13 -4.46 2.34
N LEU A 51 11.54 -4.20 1.11
CA LEU A 51 12.84 -3.59 0.81
C LEU A 51 13.00 -2.25 1.54
N PHE A 52 11.93 -1.45 1.60
CA PHE A 52 11.91 -0.16 2.29
C PHE A 52 11.93 -0.28 3.81
N HIS A 53 11.24 -1.28 4.37
CA HIS A 53 11.34 -1.62 5.79
C HIS A 53 12.78 -1.96 6.19
N ASP A 54 13.49 -2.75 5.36
CA ASP A 54 14.85 -3.19 5.63
C ASP A 54 15.87 -2.02 5.66
N VAL A 55 15.51 -0.82 5.18
CA VAL A 55 16.31 0.41 5.32
C VAL A 55 16.40 0.86 6.79
N GLY A 56 15.43 0.49 7.62
CA GLY A 56 15.40 0.82 9.05
C GLY A 56 15.08 2.29 9.36
N MET A 57 14.56 3.03 8.38
CA MET A 57 14.12 4.42 8.54
C MET A 57 12.59 4.48 8.61
N PRO A 58 12.00 5.14 9.62
CA PRO A 58 10.54 5.10 9.83
C PRO A 58 9.74 5.82 8.76
N ALA A 59 10.34 6.83 8.10
CA ALA A 59 9.75 7.50 6.96
C ALA A 59 10.82 8.15 6.09
N PHE A 60 10.61 8.15 4.77
CA PHE A 60 11.49 8.83 3.83
C PHE A 60 10.78 9.15 2.51
N LEU A 61 11.38 10.09 1.76
CA LEU A 61 10.99 10.43 0.40
C LEU A 61 12.08 9.92 -0.55
N LEU A 62 11.69 9.10 -1.53
CA LEU A 62 12.52 8.76 -2.68
C LEU A 62 12.09 9.61 -3.87
N ARG A 63 13.01 10.43 -4.39
CA ARG A 63 12.82 11.13 -5.68
C ARG A 63 13.58 10.36 -6.74
N MET A 64 12.87 9.80 -7.72
CA MET A 64 13.48 8.87 -8.68
C MET A 64 14.61 9.52 -9.49
N ALA A 65 14.47 10.80 -9.80
CA ALA A 65 15.49 11.59 -10.49
C ALA A 65 16.82 11.74 -9.70
N GLU A 66 16.84 11.43 -8.41
CA GLU A 66 17.97 11.67 -7.51
C GLU A 66 18.61 10.39 -6.98
N LEU A 67 18.09 9.23 -7.37
CA LEU A 67 18.56 7.94 -6.87
C LEU A 67 19.96 7.57 -7.39
N GLY A 68 20.45 8.22 -8.45
CA GLY A 68 21.75 7.93 -9.05
C GLY A 68 21.88 6.43 -9.36
N GLU A 69 22.96 5.81 -8.88
CA GLU A 69 23.22 4.37 -9.08
C GLU A 69 22.18 3.46 -8.39
N ALA A 70 21.56 3.92 -7.28
CA ALA A 70 20.54 3.14 -6.57
C ALA A 70 19.25 2.94 -7.39
N ALA A 71 19.04 3.75 -8.43
CA ALA A 71 17.90 3.61 -9.35
C ALA A 71 17.88 2.21 -9.99
N GLY A 72 19.04 1.64 -10.31
CA GLY A 72 19.14 0.33 -10.95
C GLY A 72 18.51 -0.79 -10.12
N GLY A 73 18.73 -0.79 -8.80
CA GLY A 73 18.16 -1.79 -7.89
C GLY A 73 16.64 -1.67 -7.70
N LEU A 74 16.09 -0.48 -7.94
CA LEU A 74 14.65 -0.22 -7.87
C LEU A 74 13.92 -0.51 -9.18
N HIS A 75 14.63 -0.54 -10.32
CA HIS A 75 14.06 -0.97 -11.60
C HIS A 75 13.84 -2.50 -11.70
N GLU A 76 14.43 -3.30 -10.81
CA GLU A 76 14.10 -4.72 -10.72
C GLU A 76 12.61 -4.90 -10.42
N ARG A 77 11.94 -5.78 -11.16
CA ARG A 77 10.51 -6.02 -10.93
C ARG A 77 10.31 -6.74 -9.60
N ARG A 78 9.58 -6.11 -8.68
CA ARG A 78 9.25 -6.65 -7.36
C ARG A 78 7.75 -6.69 -7.15
N LEU A 79 7.32 -7.34 -6.08
CA LEU A 79 5.94 -7.22 -5.63
C LEU A 79 5.69 -5.78 -5.13
N GLU A 80 4.53 -5.24 -5.43
CA GLU A 80 4.03 -3.97 -4.90
C GLU A 80 2.63 -4.19 -4.34
N ARG A 81 2.37 -3.62 -3.17
CA ARG A 81 1.07 -3.74 -2.49
C ARG A 81 0.17 -2.57 -2.84
N ALA A 82 -1.04 -2.86 -3.31
CA ALA A 82 -2.13 -1.89 -3.41
C ALA A 82 -3.32 -2.32 -2.55
N ILE A 83 -3.56 -1.56 -1.49
CA ILE A 83 -4.77 -1.64 -0.68
C ILE A 83 -5.64 -0.42 -1.02
N GLY A 84 -6.86 -0.69 -1.50
CA GLY A 84 -7.83 0.34 -1.84
C GLY A 84 -8.92 0.44 -0.78
N VAL A 85 -10.16 0.64 -1.23
CA VAL A 85 -11.35 0.68 -0.36
C VAL A 85 -11.69 -0.67 0.27
N VAL A 86 -11.24 -1.77 -0.34
CA VAL A 86 -11.38 -3.14 0.16
C VAL A 86 -10.00 -3.69 0.54
N TYR A 87 -9.95 -4.44 1.64
CA TYR A 87 -8.75 -5.17 2.06
C TYR A 87 -9.06 -6.64 2.36
N ALA A 88 -8.32 -7.59 1.79
CA ALA A 88 -8.54 -9.02 1.98
C ALA A 88 -7.24 -9.66 2.52
N PRO A 89 -7.01 -9.64 3.85
CA PRO A 89 -5.74 -10.10 4.43
C PRO A 89 -5.49 -11.60 4.23
N ARG A 90 -6.54 -12.44 4.25
CA ARG A 90 -6.41 -13.90 4.08
C ARG A 90 -5.92 -14.29 2.68
N THR A 91 -6.16 -13.45 1.68
CA THR A 91 -5.77 -13.68 0.28
C THR A 91 -4.86 -12.56 -0.24
N GLU A 92 -4.16 -11.85 0.65
CA GLU A 92 -3.47 -10.58 0.33
C GLU A 92 -2.53 -10.69 -0.88
N ARG A 93 -1.77 -11.80 -0.98
CA ARG A 93 -0.88 -12.06 -2.12
C ARG A 93 -1.61 -12.02 -3.47
N TRP A 94 -2.83 -12.52 -3.53
CA TRP A 94 -3.60 -12.62 -4.77
C TRP A 94 -4.46 -11.36 -5.00
N SER A 95 -4.98 -10.78 -3.92
CA SER A 95 -5.92 -9.66 -3.97
C SER A 95 -5.24 -8.30 -4.05
N HIS A 96 -4.04 -8.14 -3.47
CA HIS A 96 -3.42 -6.83 -3.23
C HIS A 96 -1.99 -6.71 -3.72
N TYR A 97 -1.38 -7.78 -4.24
CA TYR A 97 -0.01 -7.74 -4.74
C TYR A 97 0.07 -8.01 -6.25
N PHE A 98 0.86 -7.18 -6.92
CA PHE A 98 1.20 -7.34 -8.34
C PHE A 98 2.69 -7.07 -8.57
N HIS A 99 3.21 -7.53 -9.72
CA HIS A 99 4.61 -7.26 -10.07
C HIS A 99 4.75 -5.90 -10.75
N ALA A 100 5.61 -5.07 -10.19
CA ALA A 100 5.76 -3.67 -10.53
C ALA A 100 7.20 -3.31 -10.82
N ASN A 101 7.41 -2.25 -11.60
CA ASN A 101 8.68 -1.51 -11.67
C ASN A 101 8.39 -0.12 -11.09
N LEU A 102 8.84 0.13 -9.87
CA LEU A 102 8.43 1.30 -9.10
C LEU A 102 8.84 2.63 -9.75
N PRO A 103 10.10 2.81 -10.22
CA PRO A 103 10.47 4.03 -10.95
C PRO A 103 9.76 4.23 -12.30
N ALA A 104 9.18 3.18 -12.88
CA ALA A 104 8.37 3.30 -14.10
C ALA A 104 6.95 3.85 -13.82
N GLN A 105 6.49 3.79 -12.57
CA GLN A 105 5.15 4.20 -12.17
C GLN A 105 5.12 5.61 -11.55
N PHE A 106 6.12 5.92 -10.74
CA PHE A 106 6.17 7.13 -9.91
C PHE A 106 7.43 7.94 -10.16
N ASP A 107 7.32 9.27 -10.05
CA ASP A 107 8.49 10.16 -10.01
C ASP A 107 9.03 10.31 -8.57
N ALA A 108 8.15 10.08 -7.59
CA ALA A 108 8.50 10.09 -6.18
C ALA A 108 7.66 9.08 -5.39
N VAL A 109 8.25 8.52 -4.33
CA VAL A 109 7.56 7.65 -3.39
C VAL A 109 7.80 8.13 -1.97
N LEU A 110 6.72 8.32 -1.23
CA LEU A 110 6.74 8.52 0.22
C LEU A 110 6.56 7.16 0.89
N HIS A 111 7.50 6.79 1.74
CA HIS A 111 7.41 5.59 2.54
C HIS A 111 7.15 5.96 4.00
N TYR A 112 6.22 5.24 4.63
CA TYR A 112 5.96 5.27 6.07
C TYR A 112 5.93 3.83 6.57
N ASP A 113 6.89 3.44 7.40
CA ASP A 113 7.08 2.04 7.78
C ASP A 113 5.83 1.49 8.50
N GLU A 114 5.30 2.26 9.45
CA GLU A 114 4.05 1.98 10.15
C GLU A 114 3.03 3.10 9.94
N THR A 115 1.80 2.73 9.57
CA THR A 115 0.68 3.65 9.38
C THR A 115 -0.42 3.45 10.43
N ARG A 116 -1.24 4.48 10.63
CA ARG A 116 -2.45 4.42 11.46
C ARG A 116 -3.67 4.73 10.61
N ALA A 117 -4.82 4.19 11.02
CA ALA A 117 -6.08 4.47 10.36
C ALA A 117 -6.39 5.96 10.35
N LEU A 118 -6.87 6.46 9.21
CA LEU A 118 -7.40 7.80 9.11
C LEU A 118 -8.59 7.96 10.06
N ARG A 119 -8.73 9.15 10.65
CA ARG A 119 -9.92 9.51 11.42
C ARG A 119 -11.01 9.97 10.45
N PRO A 120 -12.16 9.29 10.38
CA PRO A 120 -13.25 9.74 9.53
C PRO A 120 -13.78 11.11 9.97
N LEU A 121 -14.23 11.89 9.00
CA LEU A 121 -14.87 13.19 9.27
C LEU A 121 -16.30 13.01 9.79
N ASP A 122 -17.00 11.99 9.29
CA ASP A 122 -18.31 11.58 9.77
C ASP A 122 -18.18 10.66 10.99
N SER A 123 -18.93 10.94 12.05
CA SER A 123 -18.85 10.26 13.35
C SER A 123 -19.32 8.81 13.36
N ASP A 124 -19.86 8.32 12.24
CA ASP A 124 -20.47 6.99 12.15
C ASP A 124 -19.64 6.02 11.27
N ALA A 125 -18.63 6.53 10.54
CA ALA A 125 -17.77 5.73 9.68
C ALA A 125 -16.54 5.19 10.43
N GLY A 126 -16.05 3.99 10.11
CA GLY A 126 -14.73 3.51 10.56
C GLY A 126 -14.61 3.16 12.06
N HIS A 127 -15.73 3.03 12.78
CA HIS A 127 -15.72 2.75 14.21
C HIS A 127 -15.71 1.25 14.57
N GLY A 128 -15.92 0.34 13.61
CA GLY A 128 -15.81 -1.09 13.82
C GLY A 128 -14.37 -1.61 13.69
N GLU A 129 -13.97 -2.47 14.63
CA GLU A 129 -12.75 -3.30 14.58
C GLU A 129 -13.14 -4.73 14.21
N GLU A 130 -12.50 -5.31 13.20
CA GLU A 130 -12.72 -6.70 12.78
C GLU A 130 -11.60 -7.65 13.27
N ASP A 131 -10.66 -7.17 14.10
CA ASP A 131 -9.47 -7.94 14.51
C ASP A 131 -9.77 -9.05 15.56
N ALA A 132 -11.04 -9.44 15.74
CA ALA A 132 -11.35 -10.64 16.50
C ALA A 132 -11.11 -11.87 15.60
N PRO A 133 -10.27 -12.84 15.99
CA PRO A 133 -10.23 -14.11 15.28
C PRO A 133 -11.63 -14.70 15.29
N ASP A 134 -12.11 -15.16 14.12
CA ASP A 134 -13.31 -15.99 13.99
C ASP A 134 -13.14 -17.22 14.89
N THR A 135 -13.47 -17.09 16.17
CA THR A 135 -13.41 -18.18 17.15
C THR A 135 -14.78 -18.86 17.22
N TYR A 136 -15.46 -18.94 16.07
CA TYR A 136 -16.71 -19.66 15.90
C TYR A 136 -16.49 -20.82 14.94
N PRO A 137 -16.63 -22.07 15.40
CA PRO A 137 -16.46 -23.22 14.55
C PRO A 137 -17.67 -23.33 13.62
N PHE A 138 -17.46 -23.03 12.34
CA PHE A 138 -18.36 -23.51 11.30
C PHE A 138 -18.08 -25.01 11.07
N GLY A 139 -18.90 -25.83 11.73
CA GLY A 139 -19.44 -27.10 11.22
C GLY A 139 -18.48 -28.26 10.96
N LEU A 140 -18.41 -29.21 11.90
CA LEU A 140 -19.11 -30.51 11.87
C LEU A 140 -18.76 -31.33 13.11
#